data_AF-A0A925PND7-F1
#
_entry.id   AF-A0A925PND7-F1
#
_cell.length_a   1.000
_cell.length_b   1.000
_cell.length_c   1.000
_cell.angle_alpha   90.00
_cell.angle_beta   90.00
_cell.angle_gamma   90.00
#
_symmetry.space_group_name_H-M   'P 1'
#
loop_
_entity.id
_entity.type
_entity.pdbx_description
1 polymer ?
#
loop_
_entity_poly.entity_id
_entity_poly.type
_entity_poly.pdbx_seq_one_letter_code
_entity_poly.pdbx_strand_id
1 'polypeptide(L)'
;MTSQEFETLLKKGTIPPVCYLYGEESFLLDRTARSLLDRAIDPSLKDFNFNVFYGNESKGVDIVDAAQTLPMFAEHRAVLVKRAESLTAAACEALLSYIHNPATSTCLIFTGTK
;
A
#
# COMPACT_ATOMS: atom_id res chain seq x y z
N MET A 1 -12.18 3.03 -8.40
CA MET A 1 -12.16 4.41 -7.89
C MET A 1 -11.49 5.27 -8.93
N THR A 2 -12.13 6.36 -9.36
CA THR A 2 -11.53 7.28 -10.33
C THR A 2 -10.47 8.16 -9.64
N SER A 3 -9.52 8.72 -10.40
CA SER A 3 -8.45 9.58 -9.86
C SER A 3 -8.99 10.77 -9.06
N GLN A 4 -10.15 11.31 -9.47
CA GLN A 4 -10.80 12.46 -8.85
C GLN A 4 -11.41 12.15 -7.47
N GLU A 5 -12.00 10.96 -7.31
CA GLU A 5 -12.54 10.49 -6.02
C GLU A 5 -11.42 10.20 -5.02
N PHE A 6 -10.31 9.63 -5.50
CA PHE A 6 -9.13 9.36 -4.69
C PHE A 6 -8.50 10.64 -4.14
N GLU A 7 -8.30 11.65 -5.00
CA GLU A 7 -7.80 12.95 -4.54
C GLU A 7 -8.73 13.60 -3.51
N THR A 8 -10.05 13.42 -3.67
CA THR A 8 -11.02 13.96 -2.72
C THR A 8 -10.95 13.26 -1.36
N LEU A 9 -10.76 11.93 -1.34
CA LEU A 9 -10.54 11.18 -0.09
C LEU A 9 -9.24 11.61 0.61
N LEU A 10 -8.17 11.78 -0.15
CA LEU A 10 -6.89 12.25 0.39
C LEU A 10 -6.97 13.69 0.92
N LYS A 11 -7.73 14.58 0.26
CA LYS A 11 -7.98 15.95 0.74
C LYS A 11 -8.79 15.97 2.05
N LYS A 12 -9.61 14.95 2.30
CA LYS A 12 -10.36 14.80 3.55
C LYS A 12 -9.54 14.16 4.69
N GLY A 13 -8.27 13.84 4.45
CA GLY A 13 -7.40 13.19 5.44
C GLY A 13 -7.70 11.71 5.65
N THR A 14 -8.57 11.11 4.82
CA THR A 14 -8.89 9.68 4.92
C THR A 14 -7.85 8.87 4.17
N ILE A 15 -7.06 8.08 4.90
CA ILE A 15 -6.12 7.13 4.31
C ILE A 15 -6.86 5.81 4.03
N PRO A 16 -6.95 5.36 2.77
CA PRO A 16 -7.61 4.10 2.45
C PRO A 16 -6.77 2.93 2.96
N PRO A 17 -7.38 1.88 3.55
CA PRO A 17 -6.62 0.74 4.07
C PRO A 17 -6.00 -0.11 2.96
N VAL A 18 -6.58 -0.09 1.76
CA VAL A 18 -6.06 -0.78 0.57
C VAL A 18 -6.23 0.13 -0.65
N CYS A 19 -5.19 0.24 -1.48
CA CYS A 19 -5.20 1.01 -2.71
C CYS A 19 -4.43 0.28 -3.82
N TYR A 20 -4.99 0.24 -5.04
CA TYR A 20 -4.30 -0.22 -6.24
C TYR A 20 -4.10 0.97 -7.18
N LEU A 21 -2.85 1.38 -7.36
CA LEU A 21 -2.44 2.42 -8.29
C LEU A 21 -2.00 1.74 -9.59
N TYR A 22 -2.78 1.95 -10.66
CA TYR A 22 -2.54 1.37 -11.97
C TYR A 22 -2.27 2.46 -13.02
N GLY A 23 -1.35 2.20 -13.93
CA GLY A 23 -1.03 3.13 -15.02
C GLY A 23 0.22 2.74 -15.78
N GLU A 24 0.32 3.18 -17.04
CA GLU A 24 1.47 2.87 -17.90
C GLU A 24 2.73 3.64 -17.49
N GLU A 25 2.57 4.78 -16.82
CA GLU A 25 3.65 5.66 -16.41
C GLU A 25 4.11 5.38 -14.96
N SER A 26 5.20 4.62 -14.81
CA SER A 26 5.75 4.25 -13.50
C SER A 26 6.13 5.47 -12.64
N PHE A 27 6.60 6.56 -13.26
CA PHE A 27 6.95 7.79 -12.54
C PHE A 27 5.73 8.42 -11.84
N LEU A 28 4.56 8.45 -12.51
CA LEU A 28 3.33 8.98 -11.93
C LEU A 28 2.81 8.09 -10.79
N LEU A 29 2.94 6.77 -10.94
CA LEU A 29 2.59 5.82 -9.89
C LEU A 29 3.47 6.01 -8.65
N ASP A 30 4.79 6.07 -8.81
CA ASP A 30 5.73 6.28 -7.70
C ASP A 30 5.49 7.64 -7.03
N ARG A 31 5.22 8.71 -7.81
CA ARG A 31 4.89 10.03 -7.26
C ARG A 31 3.58 10.00 -6.45
N THR A 32 2.56 9.32 -6.95
CA THR A 32 1.26 9.22 -6.29
C THR A 32 1.38 8.40 -4.99
N ALA A 33 2.07 7.26 -5.04
CA ALA A 33 2.35 6.45 -3.87
C ALA A 33 3.11 7.25 -2.80
N ARG A 34 4.17 7.98 -3.18
CA ARG A 34 4.91 8.86 -2.26
C ARG A 34 4.02 9.93 -1.63
N SER A 35 3.18 10.59 -2.44
CA SER A 35 2.26 11.60 -1.93
C SER A 35 1.25 11.05 -0.92
N LEU A 36 0.90 9.77 -1.02
CA LEU A 36 0.07 9.09 -0.03
C LEU A 36 0.87 8.71 1.22
N LEU A 37 2.09 8.21 1.05
CA LEU A 37 3.00 7.89 2.17
C LEU A 37 3.31 9.11 3.04
N ASP A 38 3.61 10.26 2.42
CA ASP A 38 3.95 11.50 3.12
C ASP A 38 2.76 12.08 3.91
N ARG A 39 1.52 11.66 3.60
CA ARG A 39 0.32 12.01 4.36
C ARG A 39 0.01 11.00 5.47
N ALA A 40 0.38 9.74 5.28
CA ALA A 40 0.06 8.67 6.20
C ALA A 40 1.09 8.52 7.33
N ILE A 41 2.36 8.86 7.07
CA ILE A 41 3.47 8.58 7.99
C ILE A 41 4.33 9.82 8.20
N ASP A 42 4.62 10.13 9.47
CA ASP A 42 5.62 11.13 9.83
C ASP A 42 7.00 10.69 9.28
N PRO A 43 7.72 11.55 8.53
CA PRO A 43 9.03 11.22 7.96
C PRO A 43 10.04 10.68 8.98
N SER A 44 9.98 11.12 10.24
CA SER A 44 10.86 10.66 11.33
C SER A 44 10.58 9.23 11.81
N LEU A 45 9.38 8.71 11.55
CA LEU A 45 8.93 7.39 11.95
C LEU A 45 8.85 6.39 10.79
N LYS A 46 9.29 6.82 9.60
CA LYS A 46 9.18 6.07 8.35
C LYS A 46 9.86 4.71 8.43
N ASP A 47 11.06 4.63 9.00
CA ASP A 47 11.83 3.39 9.07
C ASP A 47 11.13 2.28 9.87
N PHE A 48 10.21 2.64 10.78
CA PHE A 48 9.44 1.69 11.58
C PHE A 48 8.08 1.35 10.98
N ASN A 49 7.50 2.27 10.20
CA ASN A 49 6.11 2.21 9.75
C ASN A 49 5.97 2.02 8.24
N PHE A 50 7.08 1.87 7.50
CA PHE A 50 7.06 1.72 6.05
C PHE A 50 7.81 0.47 5.58
N ASN A 51 7.14 -0.37 4.79
CA ASN A 51 7.77 -1.50 4.10
C ASN A 51 7.56 -1.41 2.59
N VAL A 52 8.57 -1.85 1.85
CA VAL A 52 8.49 -1.98 0.39
C VAL A 52 8.72 -3.44 0.01
N PHE A 53 7.81 -3.98 -0.78
CA PHE A 53 7.86 -5.31 -1.36
C PHE A 53 7.85 -5.22 -2.89
N TYR A 54 8.44 -6.22 -3.54
CA TYR A 54 8.44 -6.38 -4.99
C TYR A 54 7.71 -7.68 -5.35
N GLY A 55 6.68 -7.59 -6.19
CA GLY A 55 5.75 -8.70 -6.44
C GLY A 55 6.42 -9.98 -6.98
N ASN A 56 7.49 -9.85 -7.74
CA ASN A 56 8.27 -10.96 -8.30
C ASN A 56 9.16 -11.70 -7.28
N GLU A 57 9.38 -11.13 -6.10
CA GLU A 57 10.34 -11.63 -5.10
C GLU A 57 9.70 -11.89 -3.73
N SER A 58 8.49 -11.37 -3.49
CA SER A 58 7.84 -11.38 -2.18
C SER A 58 6.81 -12.49 -2.07
N LYS A 59 6.71 -13.13 -0.90
CA LYS A 59 5.60 -14.05 -0.61
C LYS A 59 4.42 -13.24 -0.10
N GLY A 60 3.20 -13.68 -0.43
CA GLY A 60 1.98 -13.01 0.05
C GLY A 60 1.90 -12.95 1.57
N VAL A 61 2.35 -14.01 2.26
CA VAL A 61 2.39 -14.07 3.73
C VAL A 61 3.26 -12.97 4.34
N ASP A 62 4.44 -12.69 3.78
CA ASP A 62 5.34 -11.66 4.29
C ASP A 62 4.72 -10.25 4.16
N ILE A 63 3.99 -10.02 3.08
CA ILE A 63 3.26 -8.77 2.84
C ILE A 63 2.09 -8.64 3.83
N VAL A 64 1.33 -9.71 4.03
CA VAL A 64 0.20 -9.73 4.97
C VAL A 64 0.69 -9.50 6.41
N ASP A 65 1.76 -10.17 6.83
CA ASP A 65 2.34 -10.01 8.17
C ASP A 65 2.78 -8.57 8.41
N ALA A 66 3.46 -7.96 7.43
CA ALA A 66 3.79 -6.55 7.49
C ALA A 66 2.54 -5.67 7.55
N ALA A 67 1.49 -5.99 6.79
CA ALA A 67 0.26 -5.22 6.77
C ALA A 67 -0.58 -5.35 8.06
N GLN A 68 -0.48 -6.48 8.76
CA GLN A 68 -1.17 -6.73 10.04
C GLN A 68 -0.41 -6.19 11.26
N THR A 69 0.89 -5.95 11.13
CA THR A 69 1.69 -5.45 12.24
C THR A 69 1.23 -4.04 12.63
N LEU A 70 1.00 -3.77 13.91
CA LEU A 70 0.54 -2.46 14.37
C LEU A 70 1.57 -1.35 14.07
N PRO A 71 1.12 -0.11 13.77
CA PRO A 71 2.03 1.03 13.66
C PRO A 71 2.78 1.28 14.99
N MET A 72 4.04 1.70 14.88
CA MET A 72 4.88 2.06 16.02
C MET A 72 4.97 3.58 16.16
N PHE A 73 4.44 4.09 17.27
CA PHE A 73 4.44 5.53 17.60
C PHE A 73 3.77 6.41 16.53
N ALA A 74 2.93 5.83 15.67
CA ALA A 74 2.24 6.51 14.57
C ALA A 74 0.76 6.10 14.54
N GLU A 75 -0.09 6.90 13.89
CA GLU A 75 -1.51 6.54 13.68
C GLU A 75 -1.66 5.49 12.57
N HIS A 76 -0.78 5.55 11.57
CA HIS A 76 -0.82 4.67 10.42
C HIS A 76 0.56 4.10 10.09
N ARG A 77 0.53 2.93 9.45
CA ARG A 77 1.67 2.36 8.73
C ARG A 77 1.34 2.24 7.25
N ALA A 78 2.35 2.04 6.42
CA ALA A 78 2.16 1.79 5.01
C ALA A 78 3.02 0.63 4.52
N VAL A 79 2.43 -0.15 3.61
CA VAL A 79 3.08 -1.26 2.94
C VAL A 79 2.93 -1.03 1.45
N LEU A 80 4.04 -0.82 0.75
CA LEU A 80 4.06 -0.60 -0.70
C LEU A 80 4.51 -1.87 -1.41
N VAL A 81 3.64 -2.43 -2.25
CA VAL A 81 3.94 -3.57 -3.12
C VAL A 81 4.11 -3.06 -4.55
N LYS A 82 5.35 -3.05 -5.03
CA LYS A 82 5.69 -2.67 -6.40
C LYS A 82 5.57 -3.86 -7.35
N ARG A 83 5.22 -3.58 -8.61
CA ARG A 83 5.03 -4.59 -9.66
C ARG A 83 4.03 -5.65 -9.25
N ALA A 84 2.88 -5.21 -8.76
CA ALA A 84 1.84 -6.09 -8.26
C ALA A 84 1.33 -7.08 -9.32
N GLU A 85 1.44 -6.73 -10.61
CA GLU A 85 1.16 -7.64 -11.73
C GLU A 85 2.10 -8.87 -11.78
N SER A 86 3.24 -8.79 -11.10
CA SER A 86 4.22 -9.88 -10.99
C SER A 86 4.01 -10.77 -9.76
N LEU A 87 2.98 -10.50 -8.94
CA LEU A 87 2.65 -11.36 -7.80
C LEU A 87 2.26 -12.76 -8.30
N THR A 88 2.78 -13.78 -7.63
CA THR A 88 2.40 -15.17 -7.89
C THR A 88 0.95 -15.42 -7.49
N ALA A 89 0.29 -16.42 -8.10
CA ALA A 89 -1.07 -16.81 -7.73
C ALA A 89 -1.20 -17.11 -6.21
N ALA A 90 -0.23 -17.82 -5.64
CA ALA A 90 -0.19 -18.10 -4.20
C ALA A 90 -0.07 -16.82 -3.35
N ALA A 91 0.69 -15.82 -3.80
CA ALA A 91 0.77 -14.54 -3.11
C ALA A 91 -0.57 -13.78 -3.17
N CYS A 92 -1.24 -13.80 -4.32
CA CYS A 92 -2.56 -13.19 -4.50
C CYS A 92 -3.63 -13.85 -3.59
N GLU A 93 -3.64 -15.17 -3.45
CA GLU A 93 -4.59 -15.87 -2.57
C GLU A 93 -4.45 -15.45 -1.09
N ALA A 94 -3.22 -15.34 -0.60
CA ALA A 94 -2.95 -14.86 0.75
C ALA A 94 -3.42 -13.41 0.93
N LEU A 95 -3.14 -12.54 -0.04
CA LEU A 95 -3.52 -11.12 0.00
C LEU A 95 -5.04 -10.93 -0.09
N LEU A 96 -5.74 -11.71 -0.91
CA LEU A 96 -7.20 -11.67 -1.02
C LEU A 96 -7.87 -11.93 0.34
N SER A 97 -7.34 -12.90 1.08
CA SER A 97 -7.84 -13.22 2.43
C SER A 97 -7.70 -12.03 3.39
N TYR A 98 -6.60 -11.28 3.29
CA TYR A 98 -6.40 -10.06 4.08
C TYR A 98 -7.32 -8.91 3.64
N ILE A 99 -7.50 -8.70 2.34
CA ILE A 99 -8.28 -7.58 1.78
C ILE A 99 -9.76 -7.65 2.19
N HIS A 100 -10.29 -8.84 2.51
CA HIS A 100 -11.65 -8.99 3.04
C HIS A 100 -11.85 -8.33 4.42
N ASN A 101 -10.80 -8.25 5.23
CA ASN A 101 -10.83 -7.60 6.55
C ASN A 101 -9.49 -6.93 6.86
N PRO A 102 -9.17 -5.81 6.17
CA PRO A 102 -7.84 -5.21 6.26
C PRO A 102 -7.68 -4.45 7.59
N ALA A 103 -6.45 -4.35 8.07
CA ALA A 103 -6.15 -3.52 9.22
C ALA A 103 -6.41 -2.04 8.89
N THR A 104 -7.32 -1.39 9.62
CA THR A 104 -7.71 0.01 9.37
C THR A 104 -6.59 1.01 9.64
N SER A 105 -5.59 0.61 10.42
CA SER A 105 -4.38 1.38 10.71
C SER A 105 -3.27 1.21 9.66
N THR A 106 -3.49 0.41 8.63
CA THR A 106 -2.50 0.10 7.60
C THR A 106 -2.99 0.60 6.26
N CYS A 107 -2.12 1.32 5.54
CA CYS A 107 -2.31 1.60 4.13
C CYS A 107 -1.50 0.61 3.28
N LEU A 108 -2.18 -0.39 2.70
CA LEU A 108 -1.58 -1.32 1.74
C LEU A 108 -1.72 -0.75 0.32
N ILE A 109 -0.60 -0.38 -0.29
CA ILE A 109 -0.53 0.28 -1.59
C ILE A 109 0.09 -0.70 -2.59
N PHE A 110 -0.62 -0.99 -3.67
CA PHE A 110 -0.09 -1.73 -4.80
C PHE A 110 0.21 -0.78 -5.95
N THR A 111 1.32 -0.97 -6.64
CA THR A 111 1.61 -0.32 -7.92
C THR A 111 1.83 -1.35 -9.01
N GLY A 112 1.21 -1.14 -10.17
CA GLY A 112 1.37 -2.03 -11.32
C GLY A 112 0.98 -1.36 -12.63
N THR A 113 1.48 -1.91 -13.74
CA THR A 113 1.24 -1.38 -15.09
C THR A 113 0.11 -2.08 -15.83
N LYS A 114 -0.58 -3.03 -15.18
CA LYS A 114 -1.62 -3.85 -15.81
C LYS A 114 -2.65 -4.34 -14.80
#